data_AF-A0A971BEY0-F1
#
_entry.id   AF-A0A971BEY0-F1
#
_cell.length_a   1.000
_cell.length_b   1.000
_cell.length_c   1.000
_cell.angle_alpha   90.00
_cell.angle_beta   90.00
_cell.angle_gamma   90.00
#
_symmetry.space_group_name_H-M   'P 1'
#
loop_
_entity.id
_entity.type
_entity.pdbx_description
1 polymer ?
#
loop_
_entity_poly.entity_id
_entity_poly.type
_entity_poly.pdbx_seq_one_letter_code
_entity_poly.pdbx_strand_id
1 'polypeptide(L)'
;MNKRFITWLLLILLLAALTWVPALADVIWEPNDSFYHQKSEDCVYNGRSYTVNGRNGSGTVFKEPGSKQTVAVINNGNVFYVSFTYKDNNGDNWGVVEFNPDGSGNLADTDYSTAITGWVPMSDLTVVYDYISFAEDHGSQFKPYTGNYDTFKSGGPVVFWSYPGSGVIAWEEAAFEYDDYFKISDTFTDDENRLWGYVGYYYGARNVWVCISDPSGEGIEKAPPSPVPEAATALPDPELPAAGNDENDAVLLIVVIVAAVVVITAVLIAVFWKKSAKKEGAMK
;
A
#
# COMPACT_ATOMS: atom_id res chain seq x y z
N MET A 1 24.14 47.24 -10.12
CA MET A 1 23.21 46.16 -9.72
C MET A 1 22.87 46.35 -8.24
N ASN A 2 21.59 46.55 -7.91
CA ASN A 2 21.18 47.05 -6.60
C ASN A 2 21.32 45.94 -5.54
N LYS A 3 22.10 46.17 -4.46
CA LYS A 3 22.37 45.13 -3.44
C LYS A 3 21.08 44.50 -2.88
N ARG A 4 20.02 45.30 -2.76
CA ARG A 4 18.68 44.85 -2.35
C ARG A 4 18.08 43.82 -3.31
N PHE A 5 18.26 43.99 -4.62
CA PHE A 5 17.74 43.08 -5.64
C PHE A 5 18.41 41.70 -5.55
N ILE A 6 19.72 41.67 -5.28
CA ILE A 6 20.48 40.43 -5.08
C ILE A 6 20.01 39.71 -3.80
N THR A 7 19.73 40.45 -2.72
CA THR A 7 19.20 39.87 -1.47
C THR A 7 17.81 39.25 -1.67
N TRP A 8 16.92 39.93 -2.40
CA TRP A 8 15.59 39.38 -2.72
C TRP A 8 15.67 38.14 -3.61
N LEU A 9 16.54 38.15 -4.62
CA LEU A 9 16.75 37.00 -5.50
C LEU A 9 17.30 35.79 -4.73
N LEU A 10 18.26 36.00 -3.81
CA LEU A 10 18.82 34.94 -2.97
C LEU A 10 17.79 34.39 -1.99
N LEU A 11 16.93 35.24 -1.41
CA LEU A 11 15.83 34.80 -0.53
C LEU A 11 14.80 33.95 -1.29
N ILE A 12 14.44 34.33 -2.52
CA ILE A 12 13.52 33.56 -3.36
C ILE A 12 14.14 32.22 -3.76
N LEU A 13 15.42 32.19 -4.12
CA LEU A 13 16.14 30.94 -4.41
C LEU A 13 16.27 30.03 -3.18
N LEU A 14 16.49 30.61 -1.99
CA LEU A 14 16.54 29.85 -0.73
C LEU A 14 15.15 29.29 -0.36
N LEU A 15 14.09 30.07 -0.53
CA LEU A 15 12.71 29.63 -0.34
C LEU A 15 12.30 28.53 -1.33
N ALA A 16 12.70 28.65 -2.60
CA ALA A 16 12.48 27.63 -3.62
C ALA A 16 13.30 26.34 -3.36
N ALA A 17 14.47 26.45 -2.74
CA ALA A 17 15.26 25.28 -2.31
C ALA A 17 14.66 24.61 -1.06
N LEU A 18 13.99 25.37 -0.18
CA LEU A 18 13.31 24.84 1.01
C LEU A 18 11.97 24.16 0.70
N THR A 19 11.33 24.46 -0.44
CA THR A 19 10.12 23.76 -0.89
C THR A 19 10.39 22.39 -1.52
N TRP A 20 11.66 21.97 -1.60
CA TRP A 20 12.08 20.75 -2.27
C TRP A 20 12.67 19.71 -1.32
N VAL A 21 12.31 19.76 -0.03
CA VAL A 21 12.54 18.62 0.86
C VAL A 21 11.43 17.61 0.54
N PRO A 22 11.69 16.50 -0.17
CA PRO A 22 10.74 15.41 -0.18
C PRO A 22 10.52 15.02 1.27
N ALA A 23 9.26 15.04 1.73
CA ALA A 23 8.92 14.40 2.98
C ALA A 23 9.48 12.98 2.89
N LEU A 24 10.38 12.60 3.81
CA LEU A 24 10.80 11.22 3.98
C LEU A 24 9.58 10.49 4.54
N ALA A 25 8.65 10.15 3.66
CA ALA A 25 7.55 9.28 3.96
C ALA A 25 8.14 7.91 4.31
N ASP A 26 7.51 7.23 5.27
CA ASP A 26 7.67 5.79 5.45
C ASP A 26 7.57 5.13 4.07
N VAL A 27 8.44 4.15 3.78
CA VAL A 27 8.43 3.49 2.47
C VAL A 27 7.17 2.66 2.41
N ILE A 28 6.12 3.25 1.83
CA ILE A 28 4.90 2.52 1.49
C ILE A 28 5.27 1.60 0.33
N TRP A 29 4.95 0.32 0.48
CA TRP A 29 5.11 -0.66 -0.59
C TRP A 29 4.29 -0.22 -1.80
N GLU A 30 4.96 -0.02 -2.93
CA GLU A 30 4.33 0.36 -4.20
C GLU A 30 4.18 -0.87 -5.11
N PRO A 31 3.02 -1.05 -5.76
CA PRO A 31 2.80 -2.17 -6.68
C PRO A 31 3.76 -2.11 -7.86
N ASN A 32 4.26 -3.27 -8.27
CA ASN A 32 5.02 -3.39 -9.51
C ASN A 32 4.06 -3.48 -10.72
N ASP A 33 3.59 -2.33 -11.22
CA ASP A 33 2.67 -2.23 -12.36
C ASP A 33 2.94 -0.99 -13.22
N SER A 34 2.96 -1.17 -14.55
CA SER A 34 3.30 -0.10 -15.48
C SER A 34 2.27 1.02 -15.51
N PHE A 35 0.97 0.69 -15.41
CA PHE A 35 -0.08 1.69 -15.33
C PHE A 35 0.03 2.48 -14.03
N TYR A 36 0.18 1.80 -12.89
CA TYR A 36 0.40 2.44 -11.60
C TYR A 36 1.57 3.42 -11.65
N HIS A 37 2.75 3.03 -12.14
CA HIS A 37 3.91 3.93 -12.19
C HIS A 37 3.69 5.14 -13.10
N GLN A 38 2.94 4.99 -14.19
CA GLN A 38 2.59 6.12 -15.06
C GLN A 38 1.56 7.06 -14.42
N LYS A 39 0.71 6.54 -13.54
CA LYS A 39 -0.43 7.23 -12.92
C LYS A 39 -0.31 7.41 -11.42
N SER A 40 0.89 7.28 -10.86
CA SER A 40 1.09 7.24 -9.40
C SER A 40 0.64 8.51 -8.70
N GLU A 41 0.82 9.68 -9.33
CA GLU A 41 0.33 10.96 -8.81
C GLU A 41 -1.20 11.07 -8.77
N ASP A 42 -1.89 10.32 -9.63
CA ASP A 42 -3.37 10.23 -9.67
C ASP A 42 -3.90 9.13 -8.74
N CYS A 43 -3.02 8.30 -8.15
CA CYS A 43 -3.39 7.19 -7.27
C CYS A 43 -3.41 7.63 -5.81
N VAL A 44 -4.37 7.10 -5.05
CA VAL A 44 -4.54 7.36 -3.62
C VAL A 44 -4.32 6.07 -2.84
N TYR A 45 -3.43 6.12 -1.86
CA TYR A 45 -3.20 4.99 -0.95
C TYR A 45 -4.50 4.59 -0.25
N ASN A 46 -4.80 3.29 -0.26
CA ASN A 46 -5.99 2.70 0.34
C ASN A 46 -5.62 1.80 1.51
N GLY A 47 -4.84 0.74 1.24
CA GLY A 47 -4.28 -0.15 2.26
C GLY A 47 -5.30 -0.97 3.03
N ARG A 48 -6.35 -1.49 2.38
CA ARG A 48 -7.43 -2.24 3.05
C ARG A 48 -7.71 -3.57 2.36
N SER A 49 -8.30 -4.50 3.12
CA SER A 49 -8.74 -5.79 2.60
C SER A 49 -10.19 -5.73 2.14
N TYR A 50 -10.50 -6.42 1.05
CA TYR A 50 -11.84 -6.46 0.46
C TYR A 50 -12.19 -7.87 0.02
N THR A 51 -13.41 -8.28 0.32
CA THR A 51 -14.00 -9.51 -0.22
C THR A 51 -14.52 -9.26 -1.63
N VAL A 52 -14.18 -10.18 -2.54
CA VAL A 52 -14.70 -10.19 -3.90
C VAL A 52 -16.20 -10.47 -3.86
N ASN A 53 -16.96 -9.59 -4.51
CA ASN A 53 -18.42 -9.62 -4.57
C ASN A 53 -18.91 -9.13 -5.94
N GLY A 54 -18.30 -9.66 -6.99
CA GLY A 54 -18.63 -9.29 -8.37
C GLY A 54 -19.95 -9.89 -8.83
N ARG A 55 -20.53 -9.26 -9.86
CA ARG A 55 -21.78 -9.73 -10.47
C ARG A 55 -21.58 -11.12 -11.09
N ASN A 56 -22.55 -12.01 -10.90
CA ASN A 56 -22.54 -13.40 -11.37
C ASN A 56 -21.56 -14.34 -10.64
N GLY A 57 -21.10 -13.98 -9.44
CA GLY A 57 -20.34 -14.91 -8.59
C GLY A 57 -18.83 -14.78 -8.65
N SER A 58 -18.31 -13.81 -9.41
CA SER A 58 -16.87 -13.58 -9.56
C SER A 58 -16.56 -12.12 -9.84
N GLY A 59 -15.39 -11.65 -9.41
CA GLY A 59 -14.78 -10.40 -9.84
C GLY A 59 -13.75 -10.63 -10.94
N THR A 60 -13.67 -9.69 -11.89
CA THR A 60 -12.68 -9.73 -12.97
C THR A 60 -11.53 -8.79 -12.64
N VAL A 61 -10.31 -9.30 -12.79
CA VAL A 61 -9.08 -8.52 -12.66
C VAL A 61 -8.57 -8.14 -14.05
N PHE A 62 -8.35 -6.86 -14.28
CA PHE A 62 -7.92 -6.29 -15.54
C PHE A 62 -6.44 -5.90 -15.52
N LYS A 63 -5.84 -5.79 -16.71
CA LYS A 63 -4.43 -5.38 -16.83
C LYS A 63 -4.23 -3.92 -16.42
N GLU A 64 -5.18 -3.07 -16.78
CA GLU A 64 -5.25 -1.65 -16.38
C GLU A 64 -6.72 -1.20 -16.28
N PRO A 65 -7.01 -0.11 -15.54
CA PRO A 65 -8.35 0.45 -15.43
C PRO A 65 -9.04 0.70 -16.78
N GLY A 66 -10.25 0.17 -16.95
CA GLY A 66 -11.06 0.35 -18.17
C GLY A 66 -10.59 -0.45 -19.40
N SER A 67 -9.53 -1.26 -19.29
CA SER A 67 -9.08 -2.12 -20.40
C SER A 67 -10.01 -3.31 -20.65
N LYS A 68 -9.91 -3.89 -21.84
CA LYS A 68 -10.56 -5.18 -22.18
C LYS A 68 -9.67 -6.39 -21.87
N GLN A 69 -8.43 -6.17 -21.45
CA GLN A 69 -7.48 -7.24 -21.19
C GLN A 69 -7.64 -7.69 -19.75
N THR A 70 -7.97 -8.97 -19.56
CA THR A 70 -8.16 -9.59 -18.26
C THR A 70 -6.90 -10.36 -17.85
N VAL A 71 -6.53 -10.24 -16.59
CA VAL A 71 -5.42 -10.97 -15.96
C VAL A 71 -5.94 -12.22 -15.26
N ALA A 72 -7.11 -12.13 -14.61
CA ALA A 72 -7.74 -13.25 -13.90
C ALA A 72 -9.25 -13.02 -13.70
N VAL A 73 -9.95 -14.10 -13.37
CA VAL A 73 -11.33 -14.08 -12.85
C VAL A 73 -11.32 -14.81 -11.51
N ILE A 74 -11.79 -14.14 -10.45
CA ILE A 74 -11.71 -14.63 -9.08
C ILE A 74 -13.12 -14.78 -8.50
N ASN A 75 -13.41 -15.93 -7.91
CA ASN A 75 -14.70 -16.26 -7.30
C ASN A 75 -15.00 -15.33 -6.12
N ASN A 76 -16.29 -15.05 -5.91
CA ASN A 76 -16.75 -14.29 -4.75
C ASN A 76 -16.34 -15.00 -3.45
N GLY A 77 -16.14 -14.19 -2.40
CA GLY A 77 -15.71 -14.67 -1.09
C GLY A 77 -14.19 -14.70 -0.89
N ASN A 78 -13.40 -14.71 -1.97
CA ASN A 78 -11.96 -14.48 -1.88
C ASN A 78 -11.65 -13.06 -1.38
N VAL A 79 -10.51 -12.86 -0.73
CA VAL A 79 -10.13 -11.56 -0.16
C VAL A 79 -8.90 -11.01 -0.87
N PHE A 80 -9.02 -9.81 -1.44
CA PHE A 80 -7.91 -9.04 -1.94
C PHE A 80 -7.42 -8.03 -0.91
N TYR A 81 -6.12 -7.76 -0.92
CA TYR A 81 -5.57 -6.54 -0.36
C TYR A 81 -5.45 -5.49 -1.48
N VAL A 82 -6.12 -4.34 -1.31
CA VAL A 82 -6.06 -3.22 -2.25
C VAL A 82 -5.10 -2.18 -1.67
N SER A 83 -3.94 -2.01 -2.30
CA SER A 83 -2.91 -1.09 -1.83
C SER A 83 -3.23 0.36 -2.22
N PHE A 84 -3.59 0.61 -3.48
CA PHE A 84 -3.94 1.94 -3.99
C PHE A 84 -5.25 1.91 -4.77
N THR A 85 -5.87 3.08 -4.91
CA THR A 85 -7.03 3.29 -5.76
C THR A 85 -6.76 4.36 -6.81
N TYR A 86 -7.37 4.18 -7.97
CA TYR A 86 -7.32 5.11 -9.09
C TYR A 86 -8.74 5.42 -9.56
N LYS A 87 -9.03 6.69 -9.83
CA LYS A 87 -10.31 7.12 -10.39
C LYS A 87 -10.14 7.42 -11.87
N ASP A 88 -10.85 6.70 -12.72
CA ASP A 88 -10.75 6.89 -14.16
C ASP A 88 -11.54 8.13 -14.65
N ASN A 89 -11.42 8.42 -15.95
CA ASN A 89 -12.07 9.56 -16.57
C ASN A 89 -13.61 9.48 -16.60
N ASN A 90 -14.19 8.28 -16.44
CA ASN A 90 -15.63 8.08 -16.34
C ASN A 90 -16.13 8.25 -14.88
N GLY A 91 -15.19 8.33 -13.93
CA GLY A 91 -15.45 8.46 -12.51
C GLY A 91 -15.56 7.13 -11.77
N ASP A 92 -15.23 6.01 -12.43
CA ASP A 92 -15.19 4.69 -11.82
C ASP A 92 -13.91 4.55 -10.98
N ASN A 93 -14.04 3.95 -9.80
CA ASN A 93 -12.92 3.70 -8.90
C ASN A 93 -12.39 2.29 -9.09
N TRP A 94 -11.08 2.17 -9.20
CA TRP A 94 -10.34 0.93 -9.43
C TRP A 94 -9.34 0.72 -8.29
N GLY A 95 -9.23 -0.51 -7.80
CA GLY A 95 -8.22 -0.92 -6.82
C GLY A 95 -7.14 -1.75 -7.50
N VAL A 96 -5.87 -1.45 -7.20
CA VAL A 96 -4.74 -2.29 -7.63
C VAL A 96 -4.50 -3.39 -6.59
N VAL A 97 -4.31 -4.62 -7.09
CA VAL A 97 -4.13 -5.83 -6.29
C VAL A 97 -2.91 -6.60 -6.78
N GLU A 98 -2.13 -7.12 -5.84
CA GLU A 98 -1.04 -8.06 -6.08
C GLU A 98 -1.45 -9.40 -5.47
N PHE A 99 -1.52 -10.46 -6.28
CA PHE A 99 -2.10 -11.73 -5.87
C PHE A 99 -1.52 -12.92 -6.63
N ASN A 100 -1.76 -14.13 -6.12
CA ASN A 100 -1.40 -15.38 -6.78
C ASN A 100 -2.69 -16.21 -7.01
N PRO A 101 -3.13 -16.44 -8.25
CA PRO A 101 -4.27 -17.32 -8.50
C PRO A 101 -3.85 -18.79 -8.33
N ASP A 102 -4.75 -19.62 -7.78
CA ASP A 102 -4.52 -21.07 -7.63
C ASP A 102 -4.91 -21.89 -8.87
N GLY A 103 -5.49 -21.23 -9.89
CA GLY A 103 -5.97 -21.85 -11.13
C GLY A 103 -7.40 -22.40 -11.06
N SER A 104 -8.10 -22.28 -9.93
CA SER A 104 -9.51 -22.68 -9.74
C SER A 104 -10.46 -21.48 -9.59
N GLY A 105 -9.97 -20.28 -9.91
CA GLY A 105 -10.64 -19.02 -9.64
C GLY A 105 -10.55 -18.58 -8.17
N ASN A 106 -9.70 -19.22 -7.35
CA ASN A 106 -9.43 -18.78 -5.98
C ASN A 106 -8.02 -18.21 -5.84
N LEU A 107 -7.78 -17.57 -4.70
CA LEU A 107 -6.48 -17.02 -4.37
C LEU A 107 -5.66 -18.05 -3.57
N ALA A 108 -4.41 -18.25 -3.98
CA ALA A 108 -3.40 -18.89 -3.16
C ALA A 108 -2.81 -17.88 -2.17
N ASP A 109 -2.02 -18.38 -1.21
CA ASP A 109 -1.22 -17.51 -0.34
C ASP A 109 -0.33 -16.60 -1.20
N THR A 110 -0.34 -15.31 -0.87
CA THR A 110 0.35 -14.30 -1.69
C THR A 110 1.85 -14.35 -1.43
N ASP A 111 2.60 -14.69 -2.47
CA ASP A 111 4.04 -14.52 -2.55
C ASP A 111 4.33 -13.32 -3.45
N TYR A 112 4.61 -12.17 -2.84
CA TYR A 112 4.88 -10.92 -3.55
C TYR A 112 6.05 -11.00 -4.55
N SER A 113 6.93 -11.99 -4.45
CA SER A 113 8.00 -12.19 -5.44
C SER A 113 7.51 -12.78 -6.76
N THR A 114 6.34 -13.43 -6.74
CA THR A 114 5.71 -14.09 -7.90
C THR A 114 4.28 -13.61 -8.16
N ALA A 115 3.77 -12.71 -7.32
CA ALA A 115 2.46 -12.13 -7.43
C ALA A 115 2.29 -11.42 -8.78
N ILE A 116 1.12 -11.61 -9.38
CA ILE A 116 0.71 -10.84 -10.54
C ILE A 116 -0.05 -9.60 -10.07
N THR A 117 0.16 -8.49 -10.76
CA THR A 117 -0.52 -7.23 -10.47
C THR A 117 -1.68 -7.03 -11.44
N GLY A 118 -2.80 -6.52 -10.94
CA GLY A 118 -3.93 -6.13 -11.78
C GLY A 118 -4.88 -5.17 -11.08
N TRP A 119 -5.92 -4.77 -11.80
CA TRP A 119 -6.87 -3.74 -11.39
C TRP A 119 -8.29 -4.29 -11.35
N VAL A 120 -9.00 -4.05 -10.25
CA VAL A 120 -10.38 -4.52 -10.03
C VAL A 120 -11.29 -3.32 -9.82
N PRO A 121 -12.51 -3.29 -10.41
CA PRO A 121 -13.50 -2.29 -10.06
C PRO A 121 -13.83 -2.36 -8.57
N MET A 122 -13.71 -1.25 -7.84
CA MET A 122 -14.05 -1.21 -6.41
C MET A 122 -15.53 -1.52 -6.16
N SER A 123 -16.38 -1.37 -7.17
CA SER A 123 -17.81 -1.72 -7.14
C SER A 123 -18.07 -3.23 -7.10
N ASP A 124 -17.08 -4.05 -7.48
CA ASP A 124 -17.14 -5.53 -7.38
C ASP A 124 -16.52 -6.03 -6.06
N LEU A 125 -16.17 -5.12 -5.15
CA LEU A 125 -15.51 -5.41 -3.89
C LEU A 125 -16.35 -4.93 -2.71
N THR A 126 -16.32 -5.68 -1.61
CA THR A 126 -16.93 -5.30 -0.32
C THR A 126 -15.84 -5.21 0.73
N VAL A 127 -15.78 -4.10 1.46
CA VAL A 127 -14.72 -3.90 2.46
C VAL A 127 -14.81 -4.94 3.57
N VAL A 128 -13.67 -5.52 3.95
CA VAL A 128 -13.56 -6.32 5.16
C VAL A 128 -13.51 -5.37 6.34
N TYR A 129 -14.41 -5.55 7.31
CA TYR A 129 -14.54 -4.62 8.43
C TYR A 129 -13.23 -4.52 9.22
N ASP A 130 -12.74 -3.30 9.37
CA ASP A 130 -11.41 -2.96 9.90
C ASP A 130 -11.51 -1.73 10.83
N TYR A 131 -10.36 -1.25 11.29
CA TYR A 131 -10.30 -0.08 12.19
C TYR A 131 -10.85 1.20 11.53
N ILE A 132 -10.79 1.33 10.21
CA ILE A 132 -11.34 2.49 9.47
C ILE A 132 -12.86 2.40 9.48
N SER A 133 -13.41 1.21 9.15
CA SER A 133 -14.86 0.94 9.20
C SER A 133 -15.41 1.22 10.60
N PHE A 134 -14.69 0.77 11.63
CA PHE A 134 -15.03 1.04 13.01
C PHE A 134 -15.03 2.53 13.36
N ALA A 135 -14.03 3.28 12.88
CA ALA A 135 -13.98 4.72 13.08
C ALA A 135 -15.08 5.47 12.31
N GLU A 136 -15.49 4.99 11.13
CA GLU A 136 -16.62 5.55 10.37
C GLU A 136 -17.94 5.39 11.15
N ASP A 137 -18.18 4.21 11.73
CA ASP A 137 -19.41 3.91 12.46
C ASP A 137 -19.44 4.52 13.88
N HIS A 138 -18.30 4.46 14.59
CA HIS A 138 -18.22 4.77 16.02
C HIS A 138 -17.38 6.01 16.35
N GLY A 139 -16.72 6.64 15.38
CA GLY A 139 -15.76 7.72 15.61
C GLY A 139 -16.33 8.94 16.32
N SER A 140 -17.64 9.21 16.16
CA SER A 140 -18.34 10.28 16.90
C SER A 140 -18.40 10.03 18.42
N GLN A 141 -18.20 8.78 18.84
CA GLN A 141 -18.18 8.36 20.25
C GLN A 141 -16.78 8.37 20.84
N PHE A 142 -15.74 8.56 20.02
CA PHE A 142 -14.37 8.57 20.48
C PHE A 142 -14.10 9.78 21.36
N LYS A 143 -13.32 9.57 22.42
CA LYS A 143 -12.90 10.61 23.34
C LYS A 143 -11.39 10.61 23.46
N PRO A 144 -10.74 11.79 23.51
CA PRO A 144 -9.30 11.86 23.77
C PRO A 144 -8.94 11.11 25.05
N TYR A 145 -7.84 10.37 25.01
CA TYR A 145 -7.39 9.67 26.20
C TYR A 145 -6.83 10.65 27.24
N THR A 146 -7.45 10.66 28.43
CA THR A 146 -7.00 11.48 29.57
C THR A 146 -6.61 10.64 30.79
N GLY A 147 -6.55 9.32 30.64
CA GLY A 147 -6.19 8.39 31.71
C GLY A 147 -4.68 8.31 31.93
N ASN A 148 -4.29 7.41 32.84
CA ASN A 148 -2.89 7.06 33.07
C ASN A 148 -2.60 5.63 32.59
N TYR A 149 -1.34 5.22 32.56
CA TYR A 149 -0.96 3.90 32.05
C TYR A 149 -0.79 2.85 33.15
N ASP A 150 -1.36 3.08 34.35
CA ASP A 150 -1.08 2.23 35.52
C ASP A 150 -1.52 0.78 35.30
N THR A 151 -2.62 0.55 34.57
CA THR A 151 -3.08 -0.80 34.21
C THR A 151 -2.03 -1.60 33.44
N PHE A 152 -1.17 -0.94 32.67
CA PHE A 152 -0.14 -1.60 31.86
C PHE A 152 1.21 -1.72 32.60
N LYS A 153 1.39 -1.03 33.74
CA LYS A 153 2.65 -1.02 34.50
C LYS A 153 2.86 -2.25 35.38
N SER A 154 1.79 -2.98 35.72
CA SER A 154 1.91 -4.18 36.54
C SER A 154 2.64 -5.33 35.84
N GLY A 155 2.84 -5.21 34.52
CA GLY A 155 3.30 -6.31 33.68
C GLY A 155 2.20 -7.35 33.50
N GLY A 156 2.04 -7.88 32.29
CA GLY A 156 1.04 -8.91 32.01
C GLY A 156 0.71 -9.03 30.54
N PRO A 157 -0.18 -9.96 30.16
CA PRO A 157 -0.60 -10.12 28.79
C PRO A 157 -1.39 -8.89 28.32
N VAL A 158 -1.05 -8.38 27.13
CA VAL A 158 -1.83 -7.36 26.43
C VAL A 158 -2.14 -7.84 25.02
N VAL A 159 -3.44 -7.85 24.69
CA VAL A 159 -3.95 -8.21 23.37
C VAL A 159 -4.25 -6.98 22.56
N PHE A 160 -3.75 -6.95 21.32
CA PHE A 160 -4.02 -5.92 20.33
C PHE A 160 -5.06 -6.43 19.35
N TRP A 161 -6.15 -5.67 19.24
CA TRP A 161 -7.31 -6.00 18.43
C TRP A 161 -7.33 -5.10 17.19
N SER A 162 -7.82 -5.62 16.06
CA SER A 162 -8.02 -4.79 14.87
C SER A 162 -9.01 -3.65 15.12
N TYR A 163 -10.04 -3.89 15.94
CA TYR A 163 -10.99 -2.90 16.47
C TYR A 163 -11.62 -3.47 17.75
N PRO A 164 -12.28 -2.65 18.58
CA PRO A 164 -12.89 -3.11 19.84
C PRO A 164 -13.79 -4.33 19.65
N GLY A 165 -13.47 -5.42 20.35
CA GLY A 165 -14.25 -6.67 20.31
C GLY A 165 -14.21 -7.43 18.97
N SER A 166 -13.30 -7.11 18.05
CA SER A 166 -13.28 -7.65 16.68
C SER A 166 -13.19 -9.17 16.56
N GLY A 167 -12.73 -9.86 17.60
CA GLY A 167 -12.34 -11.27 17.50
C GLY A 167 -11.05 -11.53 16.72
N VAL A 168 -10.61 -10.57 15.92
CA VAL A 168 -9.38 -10.59 15.12
C VAL A 168 -8.24 -9.98 15.95
N ILE A 169 -7.39 -10.86 16.50
CA ILE A 169 -6.19 -10.48 17.23
C ILE A 169 -5.11 -10.11 16.22
N ALA A 170 -4.67 -8.85 16.27
CA ALA A 170 -3.58 -8.35 15.45
C ALA A 170 -2.21 -8.74 16.02
N TRP A 171 -2.10 -8.74 17.36
CA TRP A 171 -0.90 -9.11 18.09
C TRP A 171 -1.24 -9.47 19.54
N GLU A 172 -0.47 -10.33 20.17
CA GLU A 172 -0.58 -10.65 21.59
C GLU A 172 0.82 -10.65 22.21
N GLU A 173 0.98 -9.92 23.31
CA GLU A 173 2.23 -9.88 24.06
C GLU A 173 1.97 -10.40 25.47
N ALA A 174 2.46 -11.59 25.80
CA ALA A 174 2.23 -12.22 27.09
C ALA A 174 2.97 -11.53 28.26
N ALA A 175 4.06 -10.81 27.97
CA ALA A 175 4.88 -10.09 28.93
C ALA A 175 4.99 -8.61 28.57
N PHE A 176 3.84 -7.93 28.41
CA PHE A 176 3.82 -6.52 28.02
C PHE A 176 4.36 -5.64 29.15
N GLU A 177 5.41 -4.89 28.84
CA GLU A 177 5.95 -3.85 29.69
C GLU A 177 5.61 -2.50 29.07
N TYR A 178 4.89 -1.65 29.81
CA TYR A 178 4.63 -0.29 29.36
C TYR A 178 5.94 0.48 29.19
N ASP A 179 6.07 1.18 28.06
CA ASP A 179 7.14 2.12 27.79
C ASP A 179 6.62 3.46 27.26
N ASP A 180 7.53 4.40 27.04
CA ASP A 180 7.18 5.74 26.56
C ASP A 180 6.80 5.79 25.07
N TYR A 181 6.98 4.72 24.29
CA TYR A 181 6.52 4.62 22.91
C TYR A 181 5.07 4.15 22.82
N PHE A 182 4.58 3.43 23.82
CA PHE A 182 3.17 3.07 23.90
C PHE A 182 2.32 4.33 24.17
N LYS A 183 1.45 4.67 23.22
CA LYS A 183 0.63 5.89 23.26
C LYS A 183 -0.79 5.58 22.82
N ILE A 184 -1.73 5.88 23.72
CA ILE A 184 -3.16 5.84 23.45
C ILE A 184 -3.61 7.26 23.12
N SER A 185 -4.17 7.47 21.94
CA SER A 185 -4.67 8.80 21.54
C SER A 185 -6.15 8.98 21.88
N ASP A 186 -6.94 7.96 21.60
CA ASP A 186 -8.39 8.00 21.68
C ASP A 186 -8.92 6.80 22.45
N THR A 187 -10.13 6.96 22.97
CA THR A 187 -10.85 5.93 23.70
C THR A 187 -12.24 5.72 23.18
N PHE A 188 -12.72 4.50 23.34
CA PHE A 188 -14.08 4.08 23.04
C PHE A 188 -14.60 3.25 24.22
N THR A 189 -15.87 3.39 24.57
CA THR A 189 -16.53 2.55 25.57
C THR A 189 -17.54 1.69 24.86
N ASP A 190 -17.38 0.37 24.96
CA ASP A 190 -18.30 -0.57 24.30
C ASP A 190 -19.59 -0.79 25.09
N ASP A 191 -20.52 -1.57 24.52
CA ASP A 191 -21.83 -1.86 25.12
C ASP A 191 -21.74 -2.63 26.44
N GLU A 192 -20.61 -3.30 26.71
CA GLU A 192 -20.32 -3.99 27.97
C GLU A 192 -19.62 -3.07 28.99
N ASN A 193 -19.50 -1.77 28.69
CA ASN A 193 -18.80 -0.75 29.48
C ASN A 193 -17.29 -0.99 29.62
N ARG A 194 -16.67 -1.74 28.72
CA ARG A 194 -15.21 -1.87 28.66
C ARG A 194 -14.63 -0.63 27.99
N LEU A 195 -13.57 -0.09 28.59
CA LEU A 195 -12.82 1.01 28.03
C LEU A 195 -11.74 0.48 27.10
N TRP A 196 -11.77 0.94 25.86
CA TRP A 196 -10.80 0.63 24.82
C TRP A 196 -9.93 1.84 24.52
N GLY A 197 -8.66 1.60 24.22
CA GLY A 197 -7.69 2.63 23.82
C GLY A 197 -7.15 2.36 22.42
N TYR A 198 -7.16 3.38 21.57
CA TYR A 198 -6.59 3.32 20.22
C TYR A 198 -5.09 3.60 20.24
N VAL A 199 -4.32 2.75 19.58
CA VAL A 199 -2.87 2.82 19.45
C VAL A 199 -2.52 2.91 17.97
N GLY A 200 -2.08 4.10 17.54
CA GLY A 200 -1.74 4.34 16.12
C GLY A 200 -0.50 3.56 15.66
N TYR A 201 0.53 3.47 16.51
CA TYR A 201 1.74 2.70 16.22
C TYR A 201 2.43 2.25 17.51
N TYR A 202 2.81 0.97 17.59
CA TYR A 202 3.68 0.43 18.63
C TYR A 202 4.44 -0.79 18.11
N TYR A 203 5.77 -0.70 18.00
CA TYR A 203 6.65 -1.78 17.53
C TYR A 203 6.12 -2.61 16.36
N GLY A 204 5.62 -1.94 15.32
CA GLY A 204 5.10 -2.60 14.11
C GLY A 204 3.60 -2.91 14.15
N ALA A 205 2.97 -2.96 15.33
CA ALA A 205 1.51 -2.92 15.42
C ALA A 205 1.01 -1.53 15.02
N ARG A 206 0.10 -1.46 14.04
CA ARG A 206 -0.42 -0.23 13.44
C ARG A 206 -1.93 -0.20 13.56
N ASN A 207 -2.46 0.95 13.97
CA ASN A 207 -3.90 1.23 14.01
C ASN A 207 -4.71 0.15 14.76
N VAL A 208 -4.25 -0.22 15.96
CA VAL A 208 -4.84 -1.29 16.77
C VAL A 208 -5.55 -0.70 18.00
N TRP A 209 -6.35 -1.55 18.65
CA TRP A 209 -7.03 -1.22 19.89
C TRP A 209 -6.61 -2.16 21.01
N VAL A 210 -6.50 -1.63 22.22
CA VAL A 210 -6.29 -2.41 23.45
C VAL A 210 -7.48 -2.22 24.38
N CYS A 211 -7.89 -3.28 25.08
CA CYS A 211 -8.87 -3.13 26.14
C CYS A 211 -8.14 -2.65 27.41
N ILE A 212 -8.38 -1.41 27.83
CA ILE A 212 -7.81 -0.84 29.06
C ILE A 212 -8.47 -1.47 30.29
N SER A 213 -9.74 -1.87 30.20
CA SER A 213 -10.47 -2.51 31.31
C SER A 213 -10.03 -3.96 31.56
N ASP A 214 -9.65 -4.69 30.52
CA ASP A 214 -9.14 -6.07 30.59
C ASP A 214 -8.06 -6.28 29.51
N PRO A 215 -6.80 -5.90 29.78
CA PRO A 215 -5.74 -5.99 28.78
C PRO A 215 -5.46 -7.41 28.27
N SER A 216 -5.73 -8.41 29.11
CA SER A 216 -5.52 -9.83 28.77
C SER A 216 -6.48 -10.33 27.69
N GLY A 217 -7.66 -9.72 27.58
CA GLY A 217 -8.70 -10.13 26.67
C GLY A 217 -9.35 -11.50 26.98
N GLU A 218 -9.02 -12.15 28.10
CA GLU A 218 -9.54 -13.48 28.44
C GLU A 218 -11.06 -13.51 28.59
N GLY A 219 -11.68 -12.39 29.00
CA GLY A 219 -13.13 -12.27 29.21
C GLY A 219 -13.92 -11.69 28.03
N ILE A 220 -13.28 -11.45 26.87
CA ILE A 220 -13.91 -10.74 25.75
C ILE A 220 -14.45 -11.74 24.73
N GLU A 221 -15.77 -11.77 24.56
CA GLU A 221 -16.39 -12.55 23.49
C GLU A 221 -15.97 -11.99 22.13
N LYS A 222 -15.53 -12.89 21.25
CA LYS A 222 -15.02 -12.53 19.93
C LYS A 222 -16.19 -12.35 18.98
N ALA A 223 -16.28 -11.20 18.32
CA ALA A 223 -17.25 -11.03 17.25
C ALA A 223 -17.08 -12.15 16.20
N PRO A 224 -18.20 -12.71 15.68
CA PRO A 224 -18.11 -13.67 14.60
C PRO A 224 -17.44 -13.01 13.38
N PRO A 225 -16.67 -13.76 12.58
CA PRO A 225 -16.10 -13.23 11.37
C PRO A 225 -17.20 -12.65 10.48
N SER A 226 -16.89 -11.56 9.77
CA SER A 226 -17.85 -10.95 8.85
C SER A 226 -18.39 -12.00 7.88
N PRO A 227 -19.72 -12.03 7.63
CA PRO A 227 -20.31 -13.03 6.75
C PRO A 227 -19.69 -12.90 5.36
N VAL A 228 -19.08 -13.99 4.89
CA VAL A 228 -18.59 -14.10 3.51
C VAL A 228 -19.82 -14.09 2.58
N PRO A 229 -19.87 -13.25 1.54
CA PRO A 229 -20.91 -13.34 0.53
C PRO A 229 -20.98 -14.77 -0.02
N GLU A 230 -22.19 -15.34 -0.09
CA GLU A 230 -22.41 -16.72 -0.54
C GLU A 230 -21.76 -16.93 -1.92
N ALA A 231 -20.78 -17.84 -1.99
CA ALA A 231 -20.09 -18.15 -3.23
C ALA A 231 -21.09 -18.73 -4.23
N ALA A 232 -21.38 -18.01 -5.31
CA ALA A 232 -22.12 -18.60 -6.41
C ALA A 232 -21.23 -19.67 -7.07
N THR A 233 -21.86 -20.77 -7.48
CA THR A 233 -21.22 -21.94 -8.11
C THR A 233 -20.23 -21.54 -9.19
N ALA A 234 -19.00 -22.08 -9.09
CA ALA A 234 -17.88 -21.83 -9.99
C ALA A 234 -18.29 -21.89 -11.47
N LEU A 235 -17.92 -20.85 -12.21
CA LEU A 235 -18.01 -20.84 -13.67
C LEU A 235 -16.86 -21.66 -14.27
N PRO A 236 -17.05 -22.21 -15.49
CA PRO A 236 -15.97 -22.90 -16.20
C PRO A 236 -14.79 -21.97 -16.49
N ASP A 237 -13.58 -22.53 -16.48
CA ASP A 237 -12.31 -21.80 -16.67
C ASP A 237 -12.35 -20.87 -17.89
N PRO A 238 -12.11 -19.55 -17.70
CA PRO A 238 -11.87 -18.67 -18.84
C PRO A 238 -10.53 -19.01 -19.49
N GLU A 239 -10.51 -19.16 -20.81
CA GLU A 239 -9.27 -19.22 -21.59
C GLU A 239 -8.53 -17.89 -21.44
N LEU A 240 -7.54 -17.85 -20.53
CA LEU A 240 -6.63 -16.72 -20.38
C LEU A 240 -5.76 -16.60 -21.62
N PRO A 241 -5.56 -15.39 -22.18
CA PRO A 241 -4.59 -15.19 -23.23
C PRO A 241 -3.19 -15.53 -22.70
N ALA A 242 -2.40 -16.24 -23.51
CA ALA A 242 -1.04 -16.60 -23.16
C ALA A 242 -0.22 -15.36 -22.77
N ALA A 243 0.51 -15.44 -21.66
CA ALA A 243 1.39 -14.39 -21.19
C ALA A 243 2.33 -13.92 -22.32
N GLY A 244 2.21 -12.64 -22.68
CA GLY A 244 3.10 -12.01 -23.66
C GLY A 244 4.49 -11.85 -23.06
N ASN A 245 5.51 -12.30 -23.79
CA ASN A 245 6.92 -12.22 -23.39
C ASN A 245 7.48 -10.78 -23.53
N ASP A 246 6.93 -9.81 -22.81
CA ASP A 246 7.32 -8.39 -22.94
C ASP A 246 8.64 -8.03 -22.22
N GLU A 247 9.15 -8.90 -21.34
CA GLU A 247 10.40 -8.64 -20.61
C GLU A 247 11.66 -8.65 -21.49
N ASN A 248 11.63 -9.33 -22.65
CA ASN A 248 12.80 -9.46 -23.51
C ASN A 248 13.06 -8.20 -24.36
N ASP A 249 12.03 -7.42 -24.70
CA ASP A 249 12.15 -6.26 -25.58
C ASP A 249 12.71 -5.04 -24.85
N ALA A 250 12.36 -4.85 -23.58
CA ALA A 250 12.90 -3.78 -22.74
C ALA A 250 14.40 -3.98 -22.44
N VAL A 251 14.82 -5.21 -22.14
CA VAL A 251 16.24 -5.55 -21.89
C VAL A 251 17.06 -5.39 -23.17
N LEU A 252 16.54 -5.81 -24.32
CA LEU A 252 17.22 -5.63 -25.61
C LEU A 252 17.40 -4.15 -25.96
N LEU A 253 16.39 -3.31 -25.72
CA LEU A 253 16.45 -1.87 -25.94
C LEU A 253 17.54 -1.22 -25.06
N ILE A 254 17.61 -1.60 -23.78
CA ILE A 254 18.63 -1.10 -22.84
C ILE A 254 20.03 -1.50 -23.30
N VAL A 255 20.24 -2.76 -23.73
CA VAL A 255 21.54 -3.24 -24.23
C VAL A 255 21.97 -2.47 -25.48
N VAL A 256 21.05 -2.19 -26.41
CA VAL A 256 21.33 -1.40 -27.62
C VAL A 256 21.71 0.03 -27.28
N ILE A 257 21.01 0.67 -26.34
CA ILE A 257 21.31 2.04 -25.89
C ILE A 257 22.70 2.11 -25.22
N VAL A 258 23.01 1.17 -24.32
CA VAL A 258 24.32 1.11 -23.66
C VAL A 258 25.45 0.90 -24.67
N ALA A 259 25.28 0.00 -25.64
CA ALA A 259 26.25 -0.23 -26.70
C ALA A 259 26.47 1.04 -27.55
N ALA A 260 25.41 1.76 -27.91
CA ALA A 260 25.50 3.02 -28.66
C ALA A 260 26.28 4.09 -27.88
N VAL A 261 26.03 4.23 -26.57
CA VAL A 261 26.75 5.18 -25.71
C VAL A 261 28.24 4.85 -25.63
N VAL A 262 28.61 3.58 -25.48
CA VAL A 262 30.02 3.14 -25.45
C VAL A 262 30.73 3.50 -26.75
N VAL A 263 30.10 3.24 -27.90
CA VAL A 263 30.67 3.55 -29.23
C VAL A 263 30.83 5.07 -29.41
N ILE A 264 29.82 5.87 -29.07
CA ILE A 264 29.89 7.33 -29.16
C ILE A 264 31.01 7.87 -28.27
N THR A 265 31.15 7.35 -27.05
CA THR A 265 32.19 7.76 -26.11
C THR A 265 33.59 7.42 -26.64
N ALA A 266 33.79 6.23 -27.19
CA ALA A 266 35.05 5.83 -27.79
C ALA A 266 35.42 6.70 -29.01
N VAL A 267 34.44 7.03 -29.86
CA VAL A 267 34.64 7.94 -31.01
C VAL A 267 35.01 9.34 -30.54
N LEU A 268 34.33 9.87 -29.53
CA LEU A 268 34.64 11.19 -28.98
C LEU A 268 36.07 11.22 -28.41
N ILE A 269 36.46 10.22 -27.62
CA ILE A 269 37.83 10.12 -27.08
C ILE A 269 38.87 10.08 -28.21
N ALA A 270 38.64 9.25 -29.24
CA ALA A 270 39.55 9.15 -30.38
C ALA A 270 39.65 10.48 -31.17
N VAL A 271 38.54 11.19 -31.35
CA VAL A 271 38.51 12.50 -32.01
C VAL A 271 39.23 13.55 -31.16
N PHE A 272 39.03 13.57 -29.85
CA PHE A 272 39.71 14.50 -28.95
C PHE A 272 41.22 14.26 -28.87
N TRP A 273 41.66 13.00 -28.85
CA TRP A 273 43.09 12.64 -28.90
C TRP A 273 43.73 12.95 -30.26
N LYS A 274 43.01 12.73 -31.37
CA LYS A 274 43.49 13.12 -32.70
C LYS A 274 43.61 14.65 -32.83
N LYS A 275 42.76 15.41 -32.13
CA LYS A 275 42.79 16.87 -32.10
C LYS A 275 43.89 17.42 -31.18
N SER A 276 44.23 16.73 -30.07
CA SER A 276 45.38 17.10 -29.23
C SER A 276 46.72 16.78 -29.90
N ALA A 277 46.85 15.61 -30.53
CA ALA A 277 48.05 15.22 -31.29
C ALA A 277 48.33 16.16 -32.47
N LYS A 278 47.28 16.66 -33.14
CA LYS A 278 47.41 17.65 -34.22
C LYS A 278 47.81 19.04 -33.71
N LYS A 279 47.49 19.40 -32.46
CA LYS A 279 47.93 20.64 -31.82
C LYS A 279 49.41 20.59 -31.41
N GLU A 280 49.89 19.44 -30.93
CA GLU A 280 51.30 19.26 -30.56
C GLU A 280 52.24 19.14 -31.76
N GLY A 281 51.78 18.56 -32.88
CA GLY A 281 52.53 18.51 -34.13
C GLY A 281 52.61 19.84 -34.91
N ALA A 282 51.75 20.81 -34.59
CA ALA A 282 51.77 22.16 -35.19
C ALA A 282 52.60 23.18 -34.38
N MET A 283 53.21 22.74 -33.27
CA MET A 283 54.01 23.56 -32.36
C MET A 283 55.47 23.07 -32.25
N LYS A 284 55.94 22.30 -33.24
CA LYS A 284 57.33 21.91 -33.44
C LYS A 284 57.84 22.44 -34.78
#